data_AF-G4Z5I1-F1
#
_entry.id   AF-G4Z5I1-F1
#
_cell.length_a   1.000
_cell.length_b   1.000
_cell.length_c   1.000
_cell.angle_alpha   90.00
_cell.angle_beta   90.00
_cell.angle_gamma   90.00
#
_symmetry.space_group_name_H-M   'P 1'
#
loop_
_entity.id
_entity.type
_entity.pdbx_description
1 polymer ?
#
loop_
_entity_poly.entity_id
_entity_poly.type
_entity_poly.pdbx_seq_one_letter_code
_entity_poly.pdbx_strand_id
1 'polypeptide(L)'
;TALPTFFWAGRFRRVHPDFVFPECSAAHLWVLWRCGNVEKRLPPLRLLEGADMPNRNSQKRLSDTRYLMNKIEIKRRRGQLSWVPVVRLHR
;
A
#
# COMPACT_ATOMS: atom_id res chain seq x y z
N THR A 1 -3.26 5.42 14.21
CA THR A 1 -2.45 4.18 14.30
C THR A 1 -3.41 3.03 14.08
N ALA A 2 -3.26 2.24 13.00
CA ALA A 2 -4.13 1.07 12.80
C ALA A 2 -3.73 0.00 13.82
N LEU A 3 -4.69 -0.51 14.59
CA LEU A 3 -4.44 -1.53 15.59
C LEU A 3 -4.06 -2.85 14.90
N PRO A 4 -3.04 -3.58 15.39
CA PRO A 4 -2.77 -4.95 14.94
C PRO A 4 -4.04 -5.80 15.04
N THR A 5 -4.35 -6.56 14.00
CA THR A 5 -5.65 -7.23 13.86
C THR A 5 -5.54 -8.75 13.94
N PHE A 6 -4.36 -9.33 13.67
CA PHE A 6 -4.19 -10.78 13.53
C PHE A 6 -3.01 -11.27 14.38
N PHE A 7 -3.11 -12.47 14.96
CA PHE A 7 -2.03 -13.07 15.76
C PHE A 7 -1.39 -14.23 15.00
N TRP A 8 -0.13 -14.08 14.58
CA TRP A 8 0.64 -15.13 13.92
C TRP A 8 2.15 -14.86 14.02
N ALA A 9 2.97 -15.92 13.86
CA ALA A 9 4.42 -15.89 14.11
C ALA A 9 4.76 -15.33 15.52
N GLY A 10 3.97 -15.71 16.52
CA GLY A 10 4.18 -15.36 17.94
C GLY A 10 3.97 -13.88 18.30
N ARG A 11 3.43 -13.05 17.40
CA ARG A 11 3.18 -11.62 17.63
C ARG A 11 1.88 -11.17 16.97
N PHE A 12 1.34 -10.04 17.42
CA PHE A 12 0.26 -9.37 16.69
C PHE A 12 0.81 -8.66 15.45
N ARG A 13 0.08 -8.81 14.34
CA ARG A 13 0.43 -8.32 13.00
C ARG A 13 -0.74 -7.56 12.39
N ARG A 14 -0.42 -6.70 11.43
CA ARG A 14 -1.39 -5.81 10.78
C ARG A 14 -2.14 -6.45 9.61
N VAL A 15 -1.70 -7.60 9.12
CA VAL A 15 -2.35 -8.34 8.02
C VAL A 15 -2.53 -9.81 8.38
N HIS A 16 -3.42 -10.48 7.66
CA HIS A 16 -3.67 -11.92 7.80
C HIS A 16 -2.43 -12.74 7.39
N PRO A 17 -2.16 -13.93 7.98
CA PRO A 17 -1.07 -14.80 7.54
C PRO A 17 -1.19 -15.24 6.07
N ASP A 18 -2.41 -15.33 5.54
CA ASP A 18 -2.66 -15.64 4.12
C ASP A 18 -2.67 -14.41 3.22
N PHE A 19 -2.13 -13.28 3.69
CA PHE A 19 -2.08 -12.06 2.89
C PHE A 19 -1.30 -12.28 1.60
N VAL A 20 -1.97 -12.03 0.48
CA VAL A 20 -1.36 -11.97 -0.84
C VAL A 20 -1.34 -10.53 -1.30
N PHE A 21 -0.16 -10.09 -1.73
CA PHE A 21 -0.01 -8.74 -2.25
C PHE A 21 -0.79 -8.60 -3.57
N PRO A 22 -1.66 -7.58 -3.71
CA PRO A 22 -2.58 -7.50 -4.84
C PRO A 22 -1.83 -7.24 -6.15
N GLU A 23 -2.17 -7.99 -7.18
CA GLU A 23 -1.79 -7.70 -8.56
C GLU A 23 -2.74 -6.66 -9.11
N CYS A 24 -2.26 -5.42 -9.21
CA CYS A 24 -3.09 -4.28 -9.61
C CYS A 24 -2.23 -3.19 -10.27
N SER A 25 -2.88 -2.23 -10.90
CA SER A 25 -2.21 -1.08 -11.49
C SER A 25 -1.58 -0.17 -10.42
N ALA A 26 -0.58 0.62 -10.81
CA ALA A 26 0.04 1.60 -9.89
C ALA A 26 -0.97 2.60 -9.30
N ALA A 27 -2.02 2.95 -10.06
CA ALA A 27 -3.10 3.83 -9.59
C ALA A 27 -3.93 3.17 -8.48
N HIS A 28 -4.31 1.90 -8.64
CA HIS A 28 -5.03 1.19 -7.59
C HIS A 28 -4.13 0.93 -6.37
N LEU A 29 -2.87 0.58 -6.62
CA LEU A 29 -1.88 0.40 -5.56
C LEU A 29 -1.65 1.70 -4.77
N TRP A 30 -1.77 2.87 -5.40
CA TRP A 30 -1.72 4.17 -4.72
C TRP A 30 -2.89 4.37 -3.75
N VAL A 31 -4.10 3.95 -4.15
CA VAL A 31 -5.26 3.97 -3.25
C VAL A 31 -5.00 3.07 -2.04
N LEU A 32 -4.54 1.83 -2.25
CA LEU A 32 -4.18 0.93 -1.16
C LEU A 32 -3.04 1.48 -0.28
N TRP A 33 -2.05 2.14 -0.89
CA TRP A 33 -0.94 2.79 -0.19
C TRP A 33 -1.41 3.87 0.79
N ARG A 34 -2.39 4.67 0.38
CA ARG A 34 -2.88 5.83 1.14
C ARG A 34 -4.04 5.51 2.07
N CYS A 35 -4.97 4.67 1.62
CA CYS A 35 -6.26 4.43 2.25
C CYS A 35 -6.44 3.01 2.78
N GLY A 36 -5.66 2.04 2.29
CA GLY A 36 -5.87 0.62 2.62
C GLY A 36 -7.15 0.08 1.97
N ASN A 37 -7.71 -0.97 2.58
CA ASN A 37 -8.99 -1.56 2.20
C ASN A 37 -9.72 -2.06 3.46
N VAL A 38 -10.85 -1.41 3.78
CA VAL A 38 -11.64 -1.69 4.99
C VAL A 38 -12.28 -3.07 4.93
N GLU A 39 -12.86 -3.44 3.79
CA GLU A 39 -13.54 -4.74 3.59
C GLU A 39 -12.58 -5.91 3.86
N LYS A 40 -11.33 -5.77 3.42
CA LYS A 40 -10.26 -6.75 3.62
C LYS A 40 -9.47 -6.56 4.92
N ARG A 41 -9.89 -5.64 5.80
CA ARG A 41 -9.19 -5.28 7.04
C ARG A 41 -7.70 -4.98 6.83
N LEU A 42 -7.39 -4.36 5.69
CA LEU A 42 -6.04 -4.03 5.28
C LEU A 42 -5.79 -2.54 5.58
N PRO A 43 -4.89 -2.19 6.51
CA PRO A 43 -4.55 -0.79 6.72
C PRO A 43 -3.79 -0.23 5.50
N PRO A 44 -3.65 1.10 5.39
CA PRO A 44 -2.80 1.71 4.37
C PRO A 44 -1.43 1.03 4.29
N LEU A 45 -1.03 0.59 3.08
CA LEU A 45 0.20 -0.21 2.93
C LEU A 45 1.46 0.53 3.43
N ARG A 46 1.44 1.86 3.44
CA ARG A 46 2.53 2.69 3.99
C ARG A 46 2.82 2.46 5.46
N LEU A 47 1.83 1.95 6.21
CA LEU A 47 1.94 1.65 7.64
C LEU A 47 2.44 0.22 7.93
N LEU A 48 2.56 -0.62 6.91
CA LEU A 48 2.99 -2.01 7.08
C LEU A 48 4.51 -2.10 7.15
N GLU A 49 5.00 -3.01 8.00
CA GLU A 49 6.42 -3.34 8.12
C GLU A 49 6.74 -4.67 7.44
N GLY A 50 8.01 -4.94 7.15
CA GLY A 50 8.42 -6.23 6.56
C GLY A 50 8.03 -7.42 7.45
N ALA A 51 8.03 -7.21 8.77
CA ALA A 51 7.61 -8.23 9.73
C ALA A 51 6.09 -8.50 9.72
N ASP A 52 5.28 -7.59 9.14
CA ASP A 52 3.87 -7.85 8.89
C ASP A 52 3.66 -8.77 7.67
N MET A 53 4.67 -9.07 6.87
CA MET A 53 4.49 -9.87 5.65
C MET A 53 4.74 -11.37 5.90
N PRO A 54 3.89 -12.26 5.36
CA PRO A 54 3.95 -13.69 5.68
C PRO A 54 5.14 -14.42 5.06
N ASN A 55 5.72 -13.89 3.99
CA ASN A 55 6.87 -14.49 3.30
C ASN A 55 7.80 -13.43 2.69
N ARG A 56 9.03 -13.86 2.34
CA ARG A 56 10.05 -12.98 1.74
C ARG A 56 9.63 -12.34 0.43
N ASN A 57 8.81 -13.03 -0.38
CA ASN A 57 8.28 -12.46 -1.63
C ASN A 57 7.38 -11.24 -1.35
N SER A 58 6.47 -11.36 -0.38
CA SER A 58 5.59 -10.28 0.03
C SER A 58 6.36 -9.12 0.67
N GLN A 59 7.43 -9.42 1.43
CA GLN A 59 8.36 -8.40 1.94
C GLN A 59 9.01 -7.61 0.80
N LYS A 60 9.52 -8.31 -0.22
CA LYS A 60 10.11 -7.67 -1.40
C LYS A 60 9.10 -6.78 -2.13
N ARG A 61 7.89 -7.29 -2.39
CA ARG A 61 6.81 -6.51 -3.04
C ARG A 61 6.42 -5.26 -2.25
N LEU A 62 6.38 -5.34 -0.91
CA LEU A 62 6.15 -4.18 -0.06
C LEU A 62 7.29 -3.15 -0.18
N SER A 63 8.54 -3.59 -0.25
CA SER A 63 9.70 -2.72 -0.46
C SER A 63 9.66 -2.03 -1.84
N ASP A 64 9.37 -2.78 -2.90
CA ASP A 64 9.24 -2.25 -4.27
C ASP A 64 8.10 -1.22 -4.35
N THR A 65 6.97 -1.52 -3.71
CA THR A 65 5.83 -0.60 -3.60
C THR A 65 6.21 0.66 -2.85
N ARG A 66 6.89 0.54 -1.71
CA ARG A 66 7.35 1.70 -0.93
C ARG A 66 8.29 2.58 -1.75
N TYR A 67 9.21 1.98 -2.52
CA TYR A 67 10.09 2.73 -3.42
C TYR A 67 9.29 3.51 -4.47
N LEU A 68 8.39 2.83 -5.19
CA LEU A 68 7.58 3.43 -6.26
C LEU A 68 6.71 4.58 -5.72
N MET A 69 5.98 4.34 -4.62
CA MET A 69 5.07 5.33 -4.05
C MET A 69 5.82 6.54 -3.47
N ASN A 70 6.98 6.32 -2.84
CA ASN A 70 7.82 7.43 -2.38
C ASN A 70 8.34 8.28 -3.56
N LYS A 71 8.70 7.66 -4.69
CA LYS A 71 9.08 8.40 -5.90
C LYS A 71 7.94 9.25 -6.44
N ILE A 72 6.72 8.70 -6.47
CA ILE A 72 5.51 9.45 -6.87
C ILE A 72 5.25 10.61 -5.91
N GLU A 73 5.35 10.39 -4.60
CA GLU A 73 5.19 11.44 -3.59
C GLU A 73 6.21 12.56 -3.75
N ILE A 74 7.48 12.22 -3.97
CA ILE A 74 8.57 13.20 -4.18
C ILE A 74 8.31 14.02 -5.44
N LYS A 75 7.99 13.37 -6.56
CA LYS A 75 7.68 14.06 -7.82
C LYS A 75 6.48 14.99 -7.69
N ARG A 76 5.43 14.56 -6.96
CA ARG A 76 4.28 15.41 -6.64
C ARG A 76 4.68 16.63 -5.81
N ARG A 77 5.47 16.45 -4.74
CA ARG A 77 5.94 17.56 -3.88
C ARG A 77 6.81 18.56 -4.66
N ARG A 78 7.55 18.10 -5.66
CA ARG A 78 8.37 18.93 -6.56
C ARG A 78 7.56 19.61 -7.69
N GLY A 79 6.25 19.40 -7.77
CA GLY A 79 5.42 19.92 -8.87
C GLY A 79 5.64 19.24 -10.23
N GLN A 80 6.40 18.14 -10.28
CA GLN A 80 6.73 17.40 -11.50
C GLN A 80 5.65 16.38 -11.90
N LEU A 81 4.68 16.15 -11.01
CA LEU A 81 3.48 15.37 -11.26
C LEU A 81 2.28 16.18 -10.76
N SER A 82 1.38 16.54 -11.67
CA SER A 82 0.04 17.00 -11.35
C SER A 82 -0.94 15.86 -11.60
N TRP A 83 -1.83 15.61 -10.64
CA TRP A 83 -2.98 14.75 -10.88
C TRP A 83 -3.96 15.54 -11.72
N VAL A 84 -4.19 15.11 -12.96
CA VAL A 84 -5.24 15.70 -13.78
C VAL A 84 -6.55 15.06 -13.32
N PRO A 85 -7.52 15.82 -12.77
CA PRO A 85 -8.82 15.25 -12.48
C PRO A 85 -9.46 14.85 -13.81
N VAL A 86 -9.95 13.60 -13.89
CA VAL A 86 -10.53 12.98 -15.10
C VAL A 86 -11.72 13.77 -15.67
N VAL A 87 -12.29 14.70 -14.92
CA VAL A 87 -13.38 15.61 -15.33
C VAL A 87 -13.05 16.57 -16.50
N ARG A 88 -11.85 16.54 -17.08
CA ARG A 88 -11.48 17.41 -18.21
C ARG A 88 -11.56 16.76 -19.61
N LEU A 89 -12.28 15.65 -19.76
CA LEU A 89 -12.41 14.92 -21.03
C LEU A 89 -13.79 14.96 -21.71
N HIS A 90 -14.71 15.81 -21.25
CA HIS A 90 -15.90 16.15 -22.03
C HIS A 90 -15.96 17.68 -22.23
N ARG A 91 -15.52 18.12 -23.40
CA ARG A 91 -15.96 19.35 -24.05
C ARG A 91 -16.90 18.96 -25.18
#